data_AF-A0A2E3RFH1-F1
#
_entry.id   AF-A0A2E3RFH1-F1
#
_cell.length_a   1.000
_cell.length_b   1.000
_cell.length_c   1.000
_cell.angle_alpha   90.00
_cell.angle_beta   90.00
_cell.angle_gamma   90.00
#
_symmetry.space_group_name_H-M   'P 1'
#
loop_
_entity.id
_entity.type
_entity.pdbx_description
1 polymer ?
#
loop_
_entity_poly.entity_id
_entity_poly.type
_entity_poly.pdbx_seq_one_letter_code
_entity_poly.pdbx_strand_id
1 'polypeptide(L)'
;PAQKAINYIAASQKPQTGGWHYTPTYNGPGDTSVVCWQIKAIKSGEMTNLKLARALKPQANKWLDSVGFDKPQYGGGFSRYGYMKPEARGTAVDNDGAMTALGLLCRTYLGTKKGDPGQRKGVEWLAAMGPARDNVYHNYHATMVMFQNDGSKGKLWKSWNSVMRDMLVESQVKQGPDAGSWYFAGNHGHTGGRLMSTCMCAMILEVYYRYKPSYKGLDGGEEDDFPLE
;
A
#
# COMPACT_ATOMS: atom_id res chain seq x y z
N PRO A 1 -5.20 -16.11 19.50
CA PRO A 1 -3.86 -15.63 19.03
C PRO A 1 -3.90 -14.27 18.32
N ALA A 2 -4.76 -14.08 17.31
CA ALA A 2 -4.86 -12.83 16.53
C ALA A 2 -5.13 -11.58 17.38
N GLN A 3 -6.01 -11.65 18.38
CA GLN A 3 -6.26 -10.52 19.29
C GLN A 3 -4.98 -10.09 20.05
N LYS A 4 -4.12 -11.04 20.44
CA LYS A 4 -2.85 -10.70 21.11
C LYS A 4 -1.92 -9.93 20.18
N ALA A 5 -1.90 -10.25 18.89
CA ALA A 5 -1.14 -9.50 17.89
C ALA A 5 -1.65 -8.06 17.76
N ILE A 6 -2.98 -7.86 17.63
CA ILE A 6 -3.58 -6.51 17.61
C ILE A 6 -3.26 -5.72 18.89
N ASN A 7 -3.32 -6.36 20.06
CA ASN A 7 -2.97 -5.71 21.32
C ASN A 7 -1.49 -5.29 21.35
N TYR A 8 -0.59 -6.13 20.81
CA TYR A 8 0.82 -5.79 20.69
C TYR A 8 1.06 -4.61 19.75
N ILE A 9 0.36 -4.56 18.61
CA ILE A 9 0.40 -3.42 17.68
C ILE A 9 -0.02 -2.14 18.40
N ALA A 10 -1.11 -2.19 19.17
CA ALA A 10 -1.59 -1.04 19.95
C ALA A 10 -0.58 -0.59 21.00
N ALA A 11 0.00 -1.52 21.76
CA ALA A 11 1.01 -1.22 22.76
C ALA A 11 2.32 -0.67 22.16
N SER A 12 2.62 -1.02 20.90
CA SER A 12 3.84 -0.60 20.20
C SER A 12 3.68 0.72 19.43
N GLN A 13 2.47 1.29 19.37
CA GLN A 13 2.26 2.58 18.71
C GLN A 13 2.82 3.70 19.57
N LYS A 14 3.63 4.57 18.98
CA LYS A 14 4.24 5.70 19.69
C LYS A 14 3.20 6.78 19.97
N PRO A 15 2.87 7.13 21.22
CA PRO A 15 1.86 8.14 21.50
C PRO A 15 2.25 9.55 21.00
N GLN A 16 3.55 9.85 20.97
CA GLN A 16 4.10 11.16 20.62
C GLN A 16 3.92 11.47 19.13
N THR A 17 4.20 10.51 18.26
CA THR A 17 4.16 10.69 16.79
C THR A 17 2.95 10.00 16.14
N GLY A 18 2.36 9.02 16.82
CA GLY A 18 1.29 8.17 16.28
C GLY A 18 1.76 7.08 15.32
N GLY A 19 3.07 7.00 15.06
CA GLY A 19 3.66 6.02 14.15
C GLY A 19 4.19 4.76 14.84
N TRP A 20 4.76 3.87 14.04
CA TRP A 20 5.48 2.67 14.47
C TRP A 20 6.87 2.65 13.85
N HIS A 21 7.77 1.86 14.43
CA HIS A 21 9.09 1.59 13.89
C HIS A 21 9.40 0.10 14.06
N TYR A 22 10.53 -0.37 13.52
CA TYR A 22 10.92 -1.78 13.53
C TYR A 22 10.95 -2.44 14.93
N THR A 23 11.16 -1.66 16.00
CA THR A 23 11.05 -2.15 17.39
C THR A 23 10.21 -1.20 18.26
N PRO A 24 9.50 -1.72 19.29
CA PRO A 24 8.76 -0.87 20.22
C PRO A 24 9.66 0.02 21.09
N THR A 25 10.93 -0.39 21.29
CA THR A 25 11.90 0.30 22.15
C THR A 25 12.61 1.46 21.45
N TYR A 26 12.50 1.58 20.13
CA TYR A 26 13.05 2.72 19.41
C TYR A 26 12.39 4.02 19.91
N ASN A 27 13.17 5.08 20.16
CA ASN A 27 12.66 6.34 20.71
C ASN A 27 12.51 7.46 19.66
N GLY A 28 12.89 7.24 18.41
CA GLY A 28 12.72 8.20 17.32
C GLY A 28 11.31 8.20 16.70
N PRO A 29 11.12 8.89 15.56
CA PRO A 29 9.83 8.98 14.88
C PRO A 29 9.34 7.62 14.36
N GLY A 30 8.14 7.62 13.77
CA GLY A 30 7.66 6.45 13.03
C GLY A 30 8.36 6.29 11.68
N ASP A 31 7.97 5.24 10.97
CA ASP A 31 8.41 4.89 9.62
C ASP A 31 7.15 4.56 8.80
N THR A 32 6.94 5.24 7.67
CA THR A 32 5.75 5.08 6.84
C THR A 32 5.58 3.65 6.28
N SER A 33 6.67 2.95 5.99
CA SER A 33 6.62 1.54 5.56
C SER A 33 6.10 0.63 6.67
N VAL A 34 6.64 0.79 7.90
CA VAL A 34 6.21 0.02 9.07
C VAL A 34 4.77 0.37 9.43
N VAL A 35 4.43 1.66 9.44
CA VAL A 35 3.07 2.15 9.70
C VAL A 35 2.07 1.51 8.73
N CYS A 36 2.40 1.38 7.45
CA CYS A 36 1.50 0.72 6.51
C CYS A 36 1.26 -0.75 6.84
N TRP A 37 2.28 -1.50 7.26
CA TRP A 37 2.10 -2.90 7.69
C TRP A 37 1.20 -2.99 8.92
N GLN A 38 1.38 -2.09 9.89
CA GLN A 38 0.52 -2.06 11.08
C GLN A 38 -0.93 -1.68 10.72
N ILE A 39 -1.15 -0.70 9.85
CA ILE A 39 -2.49 -0.32 9.39
C ILE A 39 -3.16 -1.45 8.61
N LYS A 40 -2.42 -2.19 7.77
CA LYS A 40 -2.94 -3.39 7.09
C LYS A 40 -3.42 -4.44 8.10
N ALA A 41 -2.64 -4.72 9.14
CA ALA A 41 -3.04 -5.63 10.20
C ALA A 41 -4.26 -5.12 11.00
N ILE A 42 -4.28 -3.83 11.34
CA ILE A 42 -5.42 -3.17 12.01
C ILE A 42 -6.68 -3.28 11.15
N LYS A 43 -6.57 -3.09 9.83
CA LYS A 43 -7.70 -3.21 8.90
C LYS A 43 -8.23 -4.65 8.84
N SER A 44 -7.35 -5.65 8.76
CA SER A 44 -7.74 -7.06 8.84
C SER A 44 -8.41 -7.40 10.18
N GLY A 45 -7.90 -6.85 11.29
CA GLY A 45 -8.51 -7.01 12.60
C GLY A 45 -9.91 -6.41 12.69
N GLU A 46 -10.11 -5.20 12.14
CA GLU A 46 -11.44 -4.59 12.03
C GLU A 46 -12.41 -5.47 11.22
N MET A 47 -11.99 -5.93 10.03
CA MET A 47 -12.81 -6.75 9.14
C MET A 47 -13.20 -8.11 9.75
N THR A 48 -12.49 -8.54 10.80
CA THR A 48 -12.73 -9.79 11.51
C THR A 48 -13.28 -9.58 12.92
N ASN A 49 -13.80 -8.38 13.21
CA ASN A 49 -14.43 -8.01 14.48
C ASN A 49 -13.50 -8.16 15.72
N LEU A 50 -12.18 -8.04 15.54
CA LEU A 50 -11.24 -7.95 16.65
C LEU A 50 -11.35 -6.61 17.36
N LYS A 51 -11.08 -6.59 18.67
CA LYS A 51 -11.14 -5.39 19.48
C LYS A 51 -9.97 -4.47 19.15
N LEU A 52 -10.27 -3.24 18.71
CA LEU A 52 -9.29 -2.21 18.44
C LEU A 52 -9.30 -1.14 19.55
N ALA A 53 -8.12 -0.69 19.97
CA ALA A 53 -8.02 0.45 20.86
C ALA A 53 -8.46 1.73 20.14
N ARG A 54 -9.30 2.55 20.80
CA ARG A 54 -9.92 3.75 20.21
C ARG A 54 -8.91 4.74 19.62
N ALA A 55 -7.73 4.85 20.23
CA ALA A 55 -6.69 5.78 19.82
C ALA A 55 -5.90 5.34 18.56
N LEU A 56 -5.98 4.06 18.15
CA LEU A 56 -5.13 3.50 17.08
C LEU A 56 -5.23 4.28 15.78
N LYS A 57 -6.45 4.43 15.25
CA LYS A 57 -6.71 5.09 13.96
C LYS A 57 -6.47 6.60 14.01
N PRO A 58 -6.92 7.35 15.03
CA PRO A 58 -6.59 8.76 15.16
C PRO A 58 -5.07 9.02 15.20
N GLN A 59 -4.32 8.21 15.94
CA GLN A 59 -2.87 8.34 16.05
C GLN A 59 -2.17 7.97 14.73
N ALA A 60 -2.66 6.95 14.03
CA ALA A 60 -2.16 6.63 12.69
C ALA A 60 -2.40 7.78 11.69
N ASN A 61 -3.57 8.43 11.75
CA ASN A 61 -3.83 9.64 10.94
C ASN A 61 -2.88 10.78 11.31
N LYS A 62 -2.63 11.02 12.61
CA LYS A 62 -1.65 12.02 13.08
C LYS A 62 -0.27 11.77 12.48
N TRP A 63 0.19 10.51 12.43
CA TRP A 63 1.44 10.17 11.75
C TRP A 63 1.42 10.56 10.28
N LEU A 64 0.39 10.12 9.54
CA LEU A 64 0.27 10.39 8.10
C LEU A 64 0.12 11.89 7.79
N ASP A 65 -0.48 12.67 8.68
CA ASP A 65 -0.54 14.12 8.57
C ASP A 65 0.85 14.75 8.74
N SER A 66 1.68 14.17 9.60
CA SER A 66 3.04 14.66 9.89
C SER A 66 4.05 14.40 8.77
N VAL A 67 3.79 13.44 7.88
CA VAL A 67 4.67 13.08 6.75
C VAL A 67 4.05 13.36 5.38
N GLY A 68 2.82 13.87 5.35
CA GLY A 68 2.09 14.23 4.13
C GLY A 68 2.57 15.57 3.56
N PHE A 69 2.60 15.67 2.23
CA PHE A 69 2.93 16.90 1.51
C PHE A 69 2.17 16.99 0.17
N ASP A 70 2.45 18.07 -0.59
CA ASP A 70 1.85 18.35 -1.89
C ASP A 70 0.30 18.41 -1.85
N LYS A 71 -0.24 19.35 -1.10
CA LYS A 71 -1.69 19.55 -0.99
C LYS A 71 -2.32 19.94 -2.34
N PRO A 72 -3.58 19.56 -2.61
CA PRO A 72 -4.32 20.08 -3.76
C PRO A 72 -4.60 21.58 -3.59
N GLN A 73 -4.88 22.28 -4.70
CA GLN A 73 -5.23 23.70 -4.67
C GLN A 73 -6.56 23.97 -3.95
N TYR A 74 -7.52 23.04 -4.10
CA TYR A 74 -8.84 23.11 -3.48
C TYR A 74 -9.12 21.81 -2.71
N GLY A 75 -9.77 21.94 -1.55
CA GLY A 75 -10.13 20.80 -0.69
C GLY A 75 -9.09 20.45 0.38
N GLY A 76 -9.18 19.23 0.90
CA GLY A 76 -8.33 18.71 1.98
C GLY A 76 -7.42 17.57 1.54
N GLY A 77 -6.62 17.08 2.49
CA GLY A 77 -5.73 15.92 2.29
C GLY A 77 -4.36 16.26 1.72
N PHE A 78 -3.51 15.25 1.67
CA PHE A 78 -2.16 15.28 1.08
C PHE A 78 -2.13 14.31 -0.10
N SER A 79 -1.37 14.62 -1.14
CA SER A 79 -1.26 13.74 -2.31
C SER A 79 0.01 12.89 -2.32
N ARG A 80 1.02 13.31 -1.54
CA ARG A 80 2.30 12.62 -1.44
C ARG A 80 2.72 12.44 0.01
N TYR A 81 3.56 11.44 0.27
CA TYR A 81 3.97 11.03 1.61
C TYR A 81 5.46 10.68 1.64
N GLY A 82 6.16 11.11 2.69
CA GLY A 82 7.56 10.78 2.95
C GLY A 82 7.74 9.60 3.91
N TYR A 83 8.98 9.18 4.13
CA TYR A 83 9.32 8.03 4.96
C TYR A 83 9.22 8.34 6.46
N MET A 84 9.91 9.37 6.95
CA MET A 84 9.89 9.78 8.37
C MET A 84 9.55 11.26 8.59
N LYS A 85 9.58 12.07 7.54
CA LYS A 85 9.27 13.50 7.52
C LYS A 85 8.65 13.88 6.18
N PRO A 86 7.95 15.02 6.07
CA PRO A 86 7.57 15.55 4.77
C PRO A 86 8.83 15.75 3.92
N GLU A 87 8.76 15.33 2.65
CA GLU A 87 9.79 15.49 1.61
C GLU A 87 11.26 15.56 2.12
N ALA A 88 11.97 14.42 2.17
CA ALA A 88 13.43 14.45 2.18
C ALA A 88 13.93 14.43 0.73
N ARG A 89 14.25 15.62 0.18
CA ARG A 89 14.85 15.70 -1.15
C ARG A 89 16.16 14.92 -1.17
N GLY A 90 16.26 13.93 -2.06
CA GLY A 90 17.54 13.33 -2.47
C GLY A 90 17.96 12.02 -1.80
N THR A 91 17.08 11.27 -1.11
CA THR A 91 17.40 9.88 -0.70
C THR A 91 16.56 8.87 -1.47
N ALA A 92 17.15 7.71 -1.79
CA ALA A 92 16.47 6.61 -2.48
C ALA A 92 15.26 6.06 -1.70
N VAL A 93 15.16 6.34 -0.39
CA VAL A 93 14.09 5.89 0.50
C VAL A 93 12.93 6.89 0.58
N ASP A 94 13.21 8.20 0.54
CA ASP A 94 12.19 9.25 0.72
C ASP A 94 11.57 9.78 -0.59
N ASN A 95 12.21 9.57 -1.75
CA ASN A 95 11.72 10.10 -3.04
C ASN A 95 11.16 9.02 -3.99
N ASP A 96 10.87 7.82 -3.49
CA ASP A 96 10.27 6.75 -4.29
C ASP A 96 8.73 6.86 -4.27
N GLY A 97 8.09 6.52 -5.40
CA GLY A 97 6.64 6.34 -5.48
C GLY A 97 6.12 5.34 -4.45
N ALA A 98 6.97 4.47 -3.91
CA ALA A 98 6.64 3.54 -2.82
C ALA A 98 6.07 4.24 -1.57
N MET A 99 6.71 5.30 -1.05
CA MET A 99 6.22 5.98 0.17
C MET A 99 4.87 6.66 -0.05
N THR A 100 4.69 7.25 -1.23
CA THR A 100 3.40 7.84 -1.61
C THR A 100 2.33 6.76 -1.76
N ALA A 101 2.64 5.61 -2.37
CA ALA A 101 1.72 4.47 -2.45
C ALA A 101 1.34 3.93 -1.06
N LEU A 102 2.30 3.77 -0.16
CA LEU A 102 2.05 3.36 1.23
C LEU A 102 1.13 4.34 1.95
N GLY A 103 1.42 5.65 1.88
CA GLY A 103 0.62 6.68 2.53
C GLY A 103 -0.81 6.76 2.00
N LEU A 104 -0.99 6.73 0.68
CA LEU A 104 -2.32 6.71 0.05
C LEU A 104 -3.11 5.44 0.39
N LEU A 105 -2.45 4.28 0.42
CA LEU A 105 -3.09 3.03 0.84
C LEU A 105 -3.53 3.08 2.31
N CYS A 106 -2.69 3.64 3.18
CA CYS A 106 -3.02 3.85 4.59
C CYS A 106 -4.25 4.74 4.75
N ARG A 107 -4.32 5.85 4.00
CA ARG A 107 -5.49 6.73 3.99
C ARG A 107 -6.75 6.01 3.55
N THR A 108 -6.68 5.22 2.48
CA THR A 108 -7.82 4.39 2.05
C THR A 108 -8.28 3.45 3.18
N TYR A 109 -7.37 2.74 3.85
CA TYR A 109 -7.74 1.84 4.95
C TYR A 109 -8.21 2.54 6.23
N LEU A 110 -7.80 3.78 6.45
CA LEU A 110 -8.27 4.62 7.55
C LEU A 110 -9.58 5.36 7.23
N GLY A 111 -10.11 5.22 6.01
CA GLY A 111 -11.44 5.71 5.63
C GLY A 111 -11.46 7.01 4.83
N THR A 112 -10.32 7.49 4.34
CA THR A 112 -10.31 8.59 3.36
C THR A 112 -11.11 8.18 2.12
N LYS A 113 -12.07 9.03 1.74
CA LYS A 113 -12.94 8.76 0.58
C LYS A 113 -12.12 8.83 -0.71
N LYS A 114 -12.43 7.96 -1.67
CA LYS A 114 -11.82 7.95 -3.02
C LYS A 114 -11.90 9.32 -3.72
N GLY A 115 -12.99 10.05 -3.49
CA GLY A 115 -13.22 11.38 -4.05
C GLY A 115 -12.48 12.52 -3.35
N ASP A 116 -11.78 12.27 -2.24
CA ASP A 116 -10.98 13.29 -1.54
C ASP A 116 -9.94 13.91 -2.48
N PRO A 117 -9.83 15.24 -2.58
CA PRO A 117 -8.94 15.89 -3.55
C PRO A 117 -7.46 15.51 -3.39
N GLY A 118 -6.97 15.36 -2.16
CA GLY A 118 -5.59 14.92 -1.90
C GLY A 118 -5.37 13.47 -2.34
N GLN A 119 -6.29 12.58 -1.96
CA GLN A 119 -6.26 11.18 -2.36
C GLN A 119 -6.26 11.02 -3.88
N ARG A 120 -7.17 11.71 -4.58
CA ARG A 120 -7.31 11.64 -6.03
C ARG A 120 -6.06 12.14 -6.75
N LYS A 121 -5.57 13.33 -6.36
CA LYS A 121 -4.31 13.89 -6.91
C LYS A 121 -3.14 12.92 -6.73
N GLY A 122 -3.05 12.25 -5.59
CA GLY A 122 -1.99 11.28 -5.32
C GLY A 122 -2.09 10.01 -6.15
N VAL A 123 -3.31 9.48 -6.33
CA VAL A 123 -3.58 8.33 -7.20
C VAL A 123 -3.26 8.66 -8.66
N GLU A 124 -3.66 9.84 -9.15
CA GLU A 124 -3.34 10.30 -10.50
C GLU A 124 -1.81 10.47 -10.70
N TRP A 125 -1.12 11.04 -9.71
CA TRP A 125 0.34 11.17 -9.74
C TRP A 125 1.05 9.81 -9.80
N LEU A 126 0.61 8.83 -9.01
CA LEU A 126 1.15 7.46 -9.07
C LEU A 126 0.83 6.77 -10.40
N ALA A 127 -0.39 6.94 -10.92
CA ALA A 127 -0.78 6.35 -12.19
C ALA A 127 0.05 6.92 -13.35
N ALA A 128 0.40 8.21 -13.32
CA ALA A 128 1.27 8.85 -14.30
C ALA A 128 2.73 8.34 -14.22
N MET A 129 3.21 7.98 -13.03
CA MET A 129 4.52 7.34 -12.85
C MET A 129 4.55 5.92 -13.44
N GLY A 130 3.47 5.16 -13.23
CA GLY A 130 3.34 3.79 -13.72
C GLY A 130 4.19 2.76 -12.96
N PRO A 131 4.11 1.47 -13.34
CA PRO A 131 4.94 0.41 -12.77
C PRO A 131 6.43 0.64 -12.99
N ALA A 132 7.24 0.31 -11.99
CA ALA A 132 8.69 0.35 -12.05
C ALA A 132 9.29 -1.02 -12.44
N ARG A 133 10.30 -1.04 -13.32
CA ARG A 133 10.87 -2.31 -13.84
C ARG A 133 11.60 -3.16 -12.81
N ASP A 134 12.21 -2.53 -11.81
CA ASP A 134 13.12 -3.18 -10.85
C ASP A 134 12.71 -2.96 -9.39
N ASN A 135 11.54 -2.36 -9.14
CA ASN A 135 11.09 -2.01 -7.80
C ASN A 135 9.77 -2.70 -7.43
N VAL A 136 9.89 -3.99 -7.08
CA VAL A 136 8.74 -4.83 -6.70
C VAL A 136 7.99 -4.29 -5.48
N TYR A 137 8.69 -3.60 -4.57
CA TYR A 137 8.09 -3.03 -3.37
C TYR A 137 7.14 -1.88 -3.70
N HIS A 138 7.59 -0.94 -4.56
CA HIS A 138 6.72 0.09 -5.12
C HIS A 138 5.51 -0.52 -5.83
N ASN A 139 5.76 -1.45 -6.77
CA ASN A 139 4.73 -2.05 -7.60
C ASN A 139 3.64 -2.73 -6.76
N TYR A 140 4.02 -3.45 -5.70
CA TYR A 140 3.07 -4.12 -4.82
C TYR A 140 2.11 -3.13 -4.16
N HIS A 141 2.64 -2.05 -3.58
CA HIS A 141 1.82 -1.06 -2.89
C HIS A 141 1.02 -0.20 -3.86
N ALA A 142 1.62 0.25 -4.96
CA ALA A 142 0.94 1.07 -5.96
C ALA A 142 -0.18 0.30 -6.67
N THR A 143 0.01 -0.99 -6.98
CA THR A 143 -1.05 -1.85 -7.53
C THR A 143 -2.26 -1.92 -6.59
N MET A 144 -2.04 -2.06 -5.27
CA MET A 144 -3.14 -2.03 -4.29
C MET A 144 -3.82 -0.66 -4.27
N VAL A 145 -3.08 0.46 -4.35
CA VAL A 145 -3.67 1.80 -4.42
C VAL A 145 -4.57 1.93 -5.64
N MET A 146 -4.07 1.55 -6.83
CA MET A 146 -4.84 1.62 -8.08
C MET A 146 -6.13 0.82 -7.97
N PHE A 147 -6.05 -0.45 -7.55
CA PHE A 147 -7.23 -1.30 -7.44
C PHE A 147 -8.23 -0.77 -6.41
N GLN A 148 -7.75 -0.37 -5.22
CA GLN A 148 -8.61 0.05 -4.12
C GLN A 148 -9.33 1.37 -4.42
N ASN A 149 -8.68 2.30 -5.14
CA ASN A 149 -9.23 3.62 -5.42
C ASN A 149 -10.04 3.67 -6.72
N ASP A 150 -9.64 2.95 -7.77
CA ASP A 150 -10.26 3.04 -9.09
C ASP A 150 -11.16 1.83 -9.42
N GLY A 151 -10.94 0.68 -8.77
CA GLY A 151 -11.72 -0.55 -8.95
C GLY A 151 -11.43 -1.26 -10.28
N SER A 152 -12.05 -2.44 -10.46
CA SER A 152 -11.80 -3.32 -11.62
C SER A 152 -12.16 -2.70 -12.98
N LYS A 153 -13.14 -1.78 -13.00
CA LYS A 153 -13.60 -1.10 -14.22
C LYS A 153 -12.91 0.22 -14.49
N GLY A 154 -12.17 0.75 -13.50
CA GLY A 154 -11.55 2.06 -13.56
C GLY A 154 -10.47 2.17 -14.63
N LYS A 155 -10.33 3.37 -15.21
CA LYS A 155 -9.39 3.63 -16.30
C LYS A 155 -7.93 3.58 -15.84
N LEU A 156 -7.62 4.15 -14.67
CA LEU A 156 -6.28 4.14 -14.09
C LEU A 156 -5.87 2.70 -13.74
N TRP A 157 -6.79 1.92 -13.16
CA TRP A 157 -6.56 0.51 -12.88
C TRP A 157 -6.26 -0.29 -14.15
N LYS A 158 -7.09 -0.16 -15.19
CA LYS A 158 -6.88 -0.90 -16.46
C LYS A 158 -5.54 -0.56 -17.10
N SER A 159 -5.19 0.72 -17.18
CA SER A 159 -3.90 1.18 -17.71
C SER A 159 -2.73 0.64 -16.88
N TRP A 160 -2.81 0.72 -15.55
CA TRP A 160 -1.77 0.20 -14.66
C TRP A 160 -1.61 -1.33 -14.77
N ASN A 161 -2.73 -2.06 -14.68
CA ASN A 161 -2.71 -3.51 -14.57
C ASN A 161 -2.27 -4.19 -15.87
N SER A 162 -2.58 -3.61 -17.04
CA SER A 162 -2.09 -4.14 -18.32
C SER A 162 -0.56 -4.19 -18.35
N VAL A 163 0.10 -3.06 -18.10
CA VAL A 163 1.57 -2.95 -18.05
C VAL A 163 2.16 -3.83 -16.95
N MET A 164 1.58 -3.79 -15.74
CA MET A 164 2.10 -4.54 -14.59
C MET A 164 2.00 -6.05 -14.79
N ARG A 165 0.85 -6.55 -15.28
CA ARG A 165 0.63 -7.98 -15.55
C ARG A 165 1.62 -8.48 -16.60
N ASP A 166 1.70 -7.79 -17.74
CA ASP A 166 2.53 -8.24 -18.87
C ASP A 166 4.00 -8.24 -18.46
N MET A 167 4.46 -7.19 -17.77
CA MET A 167 5.83 -7.14 -17.23
C MET A 167 6.15 -8.31 -16.29
N LEU A 168 5.24 -8.69 -15.39
CA LEU A 168 5.48 -9.83 -14.51
C LEU A 168 5.45 -11.16 -15.26
N VAL A 169 4.50 -11.36 -16.16
CA VAL A 169 4.42 -12.62 -16.93
C VAL A 169 5.67 -12.79 -17.78
N GLU A 170 6.16 -11.73 -18.43
CA GLU A 170 7.37 -11.76 -19.25
C GLU A 170 8.64 -11.99 -18.43
N SER A 171 8.74 -11.37 -17.25
CA SER A 171 9.94 -11.46 -16.39
C SER A 171 10.01 -12.71 -15.51
N GLN A 172 8.95 -13.53 -15.46
CA GLN A 172 8.95 -14.76 -14.68
C GLN A 172 9.95 -15.76 -15.26
N VAL A 173 10.78 -16.36 -14.40
CA VAL A 173 11.71 -17.42 -14.81
C VAL A 173 10.93 -18.60 -15.39
N LYS A 174 11.26 -19.01 -16.63
CA LYS A 174 10.50 -20.03 -17.37
C LYS A 174 11.03 -21.45 -17.22
N GLN A 175 12.31 -21.60 -16.90
CA GLN A 175 13.00 -22.88 -16.92
C GLN A 175 14.04 -22.98 -15.81
N GLY A 176 14.47 -24.20 -15.52
CA GLY A 176 15.48 -24.48 -14.49
C GLY A 176 14.90 -24.50 -13.06
N PRO A 177 15.77 -24.55 -12.04
CA PRO A 177 15.36 -24.73 -10.65
C PRO A 177 14.57 -23.55 -10.07
N ASP A 178 14.73 -22.37 -10.66
CA ASP A 178 14.02 -21.15 -10.26
C ASP A 178 12.74 -20.90 -11.05
N ALA A 179 12.30 -21.84 -11.90
CA ALA A 179 11.10 -21.68 -12.73
C ALA A 179 9.86 -21.32 -11.88
N GLY A 180 9.07 -20.35 -12.37
CA GLY A 180 7.89 -19.83 -11.68
C GLY A 180 8.18 -18.68 -10.72
N SER A 181 9.44 -18.35 -10.45
CA SER A 181 9.85 -17.29 -9.52
C SER A 181 10.17 -15.96 -10.22
N TRP A 182 10.32 -14.92 -9.41
CA TRP A 182 10.84 -13.61 -9.81
C TRP A 182 12.01 -13.20 -8.95
N TYR A 183 12.95 -12.48 -9.54
CA TYR A 183 14.02 -11.83 -8.80
C TYR A 183 14.34 -10.47 -9.43
N PHE A 184 14.19 -9.43 -8.63
CA PHE A 184 14.58 -8.07 -8.99
C PHE A 184 15.58 -7.60 -7.95
N ALA A 185 16.80 -7.28 -8.37
CA ALA A 185 17.85 -6.84 -7.44
C ALA A 185 17.65 -5.40 -6.96
N GLY A 186 16.80 -4.61 -7.64
CA GLY A 186 16.53 -3.22 -7.34
C GLY A 186 15.79 -3.03 -6.00
N ASN A 187 16.12 -1.93 -5.32
CA ASN A 187 15.54 -1.54 -4.04
C ASN A 187 15.59 -2.69 -2.99
N HIS A 188 14.55 -2.85 -2.16
CA HIS A 188 14.42 -3.90 -1.14
C HIS A 188 14.55 -5.35 -1.67
N GLY A 189 14.67 -5.55 -2.98
CA GLY A 189 14.82 -6.86 -3.61
C GLY A 189 16.12 -7.59 -3.27
N HIS A 190 17.23 -6.89 -3.02
CA HIS A 190 18.47 -7.53 -2.55
C HIS A 190 18.30 -8.12 -1.15
N THR A 191 17.77 -7.34 -0.20
CA THR A 191 17.56 -7.76 1.19
C THR A 191 16.47 -8.84 1.32
N GLY A 192 15.38 -8.73 0.56
CA GLY A 192 14.28 -9.70 0.60
C GLY A 192 14.50 -10.95 -0.26
N GLY A 193 15.42 -10.88 -1.22
CA GLY A 193 15.76 -11.98 -2.11
C GLY A 193 14.63 -12.43 -3.06
N ARG A 194 14.86 -13.58 -3.70
CA ARG A 194 13.93 -14.22 -4.64
C ARG A 194 12.60 -14.57 -3.98
N LEU A 195 12.61 -15.02 -2.73
CA LEU A 195 11.39 -15.40 -2.01
C LEU A 195 10.45 -14.21 -1.85
N MET A 196 10.93 -13.08 -1.32
CA MET A 196 10.11 -11.87 -1.18
C MET A 196 9.61 -11.38 -2.54
N SER A 197 10.50 -11.32 -3.53
CA SER A 197 10.16 -10.87 -4.89
C SER A 197 9.03 -11.73 -5.47
N THR A 198 9.15 -13.05 -5.36
CA THR A 198 8.15 -14.00 -5.86
C THR A 198 6.81 -13.84 -5.15
N CYS A 199 6.79 -13.78 -3.82
CA CYS A 199 5.56 -13.57 -3.04
C CYS A 199 4.87 -12.25 -3.41
N MET A 200 5.62 -11.16 -3.57
CA MET A 200 5.04 -9.87 -3.96
C MET A 200 4.50 -9.89 -5.38
N CYS A 201 5.21 -10.50 -6.34
CA CYS A 201 4.73 -10.63 -7.72
C CYS A 201 3.46 -11.45 -7.81
N ALA A 202 3.39 -12.60 -7.12
CA ALA A 202 2.17 -13.40 -7.04
C ALA A 202 1.01 -12.58 -6.45
N MET A 203 1.23 -11.88 -5.34
CA MET A 203 0.21 -11.03 -4.71
C MET A 203 -0.25 -9.86 -5.60
N ILE A 204 0.63 -9.30 -6.45
CA ILE A 204 0.27 -8.28 -7.45
C ILE A 204 -0.71 -8.90 -8.45
N LEU A 205 -0.35 -10.05 -9.03
CA LEU A 205 -1.18 -10.76 -10.01
C LEU A 205 -2.53 -11.20 -9.43
N GLU A 206 -2.61 -11.43 -8.12
CA GLU A 206 -3.81 -11.88 -7.44
C GLU A 206 -4.70 -10.76 -6.86
N VAL A 207 -4.29 -9.49 -6.97
CA VAL A 207 -4.95 -8.39 -6.23
C VAL A 207 -6.47 -8.35 -6.47
N TYR A 208 -6.91 -8.54 -7.71
CA TYR A 208 -8.33 -8.48 -8.08
C TYR A 208 -9.10 -9.75 -7.66
N TYR A 209 -8.45 -10.90 -7.51
CA TYR A 209 -9.10 -12.09 -6.94
C TYR A 209 -9.30 -11.97 -5.42
N ARG A 210 -8.30 -11.43 -4.71
CA ARG A 210 -8.30 -11.35 -3.24
C ARG A 210 -9.27 -10.32 -2.69
N TYR A 211 -9.50 -9.23 -3.43
CA TYR A 211 -10.34 -8.13 -2.95
C TYR A 211 -11.76 -8.11 -3.55
N LYS A 212 -12.06 -8.92 -4.57
CA LYS A 212 -13.43 -9.06 -5.15
C LYS A 212 -14.51 -9.41 -4.10
N PRO A 213 -14.29 -10.29 -3.11
CA PRO A 213 -15.32 -10.61 -2.11
C PRO A 213 -15.62 -9.47 -1.13
N SER A 214 -14.65 -8.61 -0.84
CA SER A 214 -14.76 -7.54 0.16
C SER A 214 -15.61 -6.35 -0.30
N TYR A 215 -15.84 -6.22 -1.62
CA TYR A 215 -16.66 -5.14 -2.20
C TYR A 215 -18.15 -5.47 -2.31
N LYS A 216 -18.56 -6.74 -2.20
CA LYS A 216 -19.99 -7.13 -2.20
C LYS A 216 -20.81 -6.48 -1.07
N GLY A 217 -20.15 -6.00 0.00
CA GLY A 217 -20.80 -5.29 1.11
C GLY A 217 -20.79 -3.76 1.01
N LEU A 218 -20.14 -3.18 -0.01
CA LEU A 218 -20.00 -1.72 -0.15
C LEU A 218 -20.69 -1.16 -1.38
N ASP A 219 -20.73 -1.92 -2.46
CA ASP A 219 -21.48 -1.56 -3.67
C ASP A 219 -22.67 -2.52 -3.75
N GLY A 220 -23.86 -2.00 -3.45
CA GLY A 220 -25.11 -2.75 -3.56
C GLY A 220 -25.18 -3.42 -4.93
N GLY A 221 -25.22 -4.76 -4.89
CA GLY A 221 -25.33 -5.70 -6.00
C GLY A 221 -25.29 -5.12 -7.42
N GLU A 222 -24.13 -5.17 -8.04
CA GLU A 222 -24.03 -5.33 -9.50
C GLU A 222 -23.07 -6.48 -9.78
N GLU A 223 -23.61 -7.55 -10.35
CA GLU A 223 -22.84 -8.60 -11.01
C GLU A 223 -22.13 -7.97 -12.21
N ASP A 224 -20.83 -8.18 -12.33
CA ASP A 224 -20.15 -7.77 -13.54
C ASP A 224 -19.10 -8.76 -14.02
N ASP A 225 -19.21 -8.96 -15.33
CA ASP A 225 -18.58 -9.95 -16.18
C ASP A 225 -17.07 -9.77 -16.23
N PHE A 226 -16.38 -10.86 -15.90
CA PHE A 226 -15.04 -11.10 -16.42
C PHE A 226 -15.16 -12.33 -17.32
N PRO A 227 -15.15 -12.18 -18.65
CA PRO A 227 -14.88 -13.31 -19.51
C PRO A 227 -13.45 -13.76 -19.23
N LEU A 228 -13.31 -15.00 -18.75
CA LEU A 228 -12.05 -15.70 -18.72
C LEU A 228 -11.80 -16.19 -20.16
N GLU A 229 -11.30 -15.30 -21.01
CA GLU A 229 -10.62 -15.67 -22.25
C GLU A 229 -9.23 -15.02 -22.28
#